data_AF-A0A923TXN2-F1
#
_entry.id   AF-A0A923TXN2-F1
#
_cell.length_a   1.000
_cell.length_b   1.000
_cell.length_c   1.000
_cell.angle_alpha   90.00
_cell.angle_beta   90.00
_cell.angle_gamma   90.00
#
_symmetry.space_group_name_H-M   'P 1'
#
loop_
_entity.id
_entity.type
_entity.pdbx_description
1 polymer ?
#
loop_
_entity_poly.entity_id
_entity_poly.type
_entity_poly.pdbx_seq_one_letter_code
_entity_poly.pdbx_strand_id
1 'polypeptide(L)'
;NIIVMVSSQADNASLETANKGIKETALNELAKLNGRLLFMQPYCGTNPNYANFVQQAKLLIKSSSEKEAVLRKERMVGIERDNSNLNNFRPILNGPNNIYCLDYPQNANNQGVLIFPTIGNKIDEKHFRAGLDTLLCQIVKDNENVISSLSQVFDSPNSFNVKVSPAFQKYYSRFKPLPADLPAKLNNVSYQYFAPGYVSYSESTGTRPVKQSLFLSEDEYEETANMFKELRLDEIGANYDMKSRTASYQAILKVIRRYSDERQMHIQEYTSFAEFMEEIVGYRPENNLLKKYKIADLIATNTQIREDMKLLVAYLNNRFMLFYEVNQMPGQGYYSNGIKYYHVPEKYLP
;
A
#
# COMPACT_ATOMS: atom_id res chain seq x y z
N ASN A 1 12.02 8.18 15.51
CA ASN A 1 12.04 8.45 16.96
C ASN A 1 12.45 9.90 17.18
N ILE A 2 11.56 10.75 17.70
CA ILE A 2 11.89 12.14 18.04
C ILE A 2 12.06 12.22 19.55
N ILE A 3 13.19 12.75 20.00
CA ILE A 3 13.48 12.96 21.42
C ILE A 3 13.54 14.46 21.65
N VAL A 4 12.65 14.94 22.51
CA VAL A 4 12.56 16.35 22.88
C VAL A 4 13.19 16.53 24.25
N MET A 5 14.21 17.37 24.33
CA MET A 5 14.85 17.75 25.58
C MET A 5 14.62 19.23 25.86
N VAL A 6 14.00 19.49 27.00
CA VAL A 6 13.66 20.85 27.45
C VAL A 6 14.42 21.14 28.72
N SER A 7 15.31 22.13 28.69
CA SER A 7 15.99 22.62 29.89
C SER A 7 16.39 24.07 29.74
N SER A 8 16.34 24.84 30.83
CA SER A 8 16.82 26.21 30.87
C SER A 8 18.32 26.31 31.09
N GLN A 9 18.93 25.36 31.80
CA GLN A 9 20.34 25.41 32.19
C GLN A 9 20.98 24.03 32.01
N ALA A 10 22.30 24.01 31.89
CA ALA A 10 23.08 22.77 31.93
C ALA A 10 24.19 22.84 32.98
N ASP A 11 24.76 21.69 33.30
CA ASP A 11 25.78 21.55 34.33
C ASP A 11 27.02 22.39 34.05
N ASN A 12 27.71 22.79 35.12
CA ASN A 12 28.97 23.52 35.11
C ASN A 12 30.20 22.66 34.77
N ALA A 13 30.00 21.42 34.32
CA ALA A 13 31.09 20.57 33.88
C ALA A 13 31.79 21.21 32.67
N SER A 14 33.12 21.25 32.66
CA SER A 14 33.87 21.67 31.48
C SER A 14 33.44 20.84 30.27
N LEU A 15 33.45 21.41 29.06
CA LEU A 15 33.07 20.70 27.83
C LEU A 15 33.79 19.34 27.69
N GLU A 16 35.05 19.25 28.12
CA GLU A 16 35.83 18.01 28.12
C GLU A 16 35.33 16.97 29.12
N THR A 17 34.88 17.39 30.30
CA THR A 17 34.27 16.49 31.29
C THR A 17 32.86 16.06 30.86
N ALA A 18 32.10 16.96 30.23
CA ALA A 18 30.83 16.63 29.60
C ALA A 18 31.00 15.61 28.45
N ASN A 19 32.06 15.73 27.63
CA ASN A 19 32.40 14.78 26.58
C ASN A 19 32.70 13.36 27.13
N LYS A 20 33.34 13.25 28.30
CA LYS A 20 33.56 11.96 28.99
C LYS A 20 32.32 11.48 29.76
N GLY A 21 31.50 12.40 30.27
CA GLY A 21 30.33 12.14 31.11
C GLY A 21 29.07 11.76 30.33
N ILE A 22 28.95 12.18 29.07
CA ILE A 22 27.96 11.63 28.14
C ILE A 22 28.39 10.17 27.91
N LYS A 23 27.81 9.27 28.71
CA LYS A 23 28.11 7.84 28.66
C LYS A 23 28.06 7.39 27.21
N GLU A 24 29.19 6.92 26.69
CA GLU A 24 29.32 6.46 25.30
C GLU A 24 28.22 5.48 24.91
N THR A 25 27.77 4.69 25.89
CA THR A 25 26.59 3.82 25.85
C THR A 25 25.31 4.56 25.45
N ALA A 26 24.98 5.70 26.08
CA ALA A 26 23.78 6.47 25.77
C ALA A 26 23.81 7.02 24.34
N LEU A 27 24.96 7.52 23.90
CA LEU A 27 25.16 7.95 22.51
C LEU A 27 25.03 6.79 21.51
N ASN A 28 25.55 5.60 21.87
CA ASN A 28 25.41 4.40 21.03
C ASN A 28 23.95 3.97 20.94
N GLU A 29 23.20 3.99 22.04
CA GLU A 29 21.77 3.67 22.02
C GLU A 29 20.96 4.71 21.24
N LEU A 30 21.26 6.01 21.37
CA LEU A 30 20.64 7.07 20.57
C LEU A 30 20.88 6.86 19.07
N ALA A 31 22.10 6.50 18.68
CA ALA A 31 22.46 6.24 17.28
C ALA A 31 21.80 4.96 16.75
N LYS A 32 21.74 3.88 17.55
CA LYS A 32 21.02 2.64 17.19
C LYS A 32 19.53 2.89 16.96
N LEU A 33 18.92 3.72 17.81
CA LEU A 33 17.50 4.09 17.73
C LEU A 33 17.18 5.06 16.59
N ASN A 34 18.16 5.55 15.84
CA ASN A 34 17.98 6.56 14.79
C ASN A 34 17.23 7.79 15.36
N GLY A 35 17.75 8.30 16.48
CA GLY A 35 17.14 9.37 17.26
C GLY A 35 17.24 10.73 16.57
N ARG A 36 16.11 11.42 16.43
CA ARG A 36 16.02 12.80 15.96
C ARG A 36 15.92 13.72 17.16
N LEU A 37 16.94 14.54 17.38
CA LEU A 37 17.09 15.31 18.61
C LEU A 37 16.54 16.73 18.45
N LEU A 38 15.64 17.12 19.34
CA LEU A 38 15.14 18.49 19.47
C LEU A 38 15.48 19.01 20.86
N PHE A 39 16.33 20.03 20.92
CA PHE A 39 16.65 20.72 22.16
C PHE A 39 15.95 22.07 22.22
N MET A 40 15.33 22.35 23.37
CA MET A 40 14.63 23.61 23.62
C MET A 40 15.06 24.21 24.95
N GLN A 41 15.52 25.46 24.89
CA GLN A 41 15.70 26.31 26.05
C GLN A 41 14.49 27.24 26.21
N PRO A 42 13.68 27.13 27.27
CA PRO A 42 12.49 27.96 27.43
C PRO A 42 12.82 29.41 27.85
N TYR A 43 13.94 29.62 28.54
CA TYR A 43 14.36 30.92 29.07
C TYR A 43 15.89 30.98 29.14
N CYS A 44 16.46 32.14 28.78
CA CYS A 44 17.89 32.41 28.88
C CYS A 44 18.14 33.57 29.85
N GLY A 45 18.81 33.31 30.97
CA GLY A 45 19.26 34.34 31.91
C GLY A 45 20.71 34.75 31.67
N THR A 46 21.25 35.61 32.53
CA THR A 46 22.65 36.10 32.45
C THR A 46 23.69 35.11 33.01
N ASN A 47 23.25 34.04 33.67
CA ASN A 47 24.15 33.04 34.25
C ASN A 47 24.85 32.22 33.13
N PRO A 48 26.17 31.97 33.22
CA PRO A 48 26.90 31.11 32.27
C PRO A 48 26.25 29.74 32.00
N ASN A 49 25.54 29.17 32.98
CA ASN A 49 24.85 27.88 32.85
C ASN A 49 23.83 27.84 31.70
N TYR A 50 23.25 28.99 31.34
CA TYR A 50 22.32 29.09 30.21
C TYR A 50 23.05 28.91 28.87
N ALA A 51 24.26 29.46 28.74
CA ALA A 51 25.09 29.28 27.55
C ALA A 51 25.63 27.84 27.46
N ASN A 52 25.95 27.22 28.61
CA ASN A 52 26.40 25.83 28.67
C ASN A 52 25.37 24.87 28.07
N PHE A 53 24.07 25.11 28.27
CA PHE A 53 23.02 24.29 27.65
C PHE A 53 23.10 24.31 26.13
N VAL A 54 23.22 25.50 25.53
CA VAL A 54 23.32 25.65 24.07
C VAL A 54 24.55 24.91 23.53
N GLN A 55 25.69 25.01 24.21
CA GLN A 55 26.92 24.32 23.79
C GLN A 55 26.82 22.80 23.94
N GLN A 56 26.34 22.30 25.08
CA GLN A 56 26.19 20.87 25.32
C GLN A 56 25.15 20.24 24.37
N ALA A 57 24.05 20.95 24.07
CA ALA A 57 23.07 20.51 23.09
C ALA A 57 23.68 20.40 21.68
N LYS A 58 24.46 21.40 21.25
CA LYS A 58 25.17 21.36 19.96
C LYS A 58 26.11 20.16 19.88
N LEU A 59 26.88 19.91 20.94
CA LEU A 59 27.79 18.77 21.01
C LEU A 59 27.04 17.44 20.94
N LEU A 60 25.98 17.25 21.72
CA LEU A 60 25.24 15.99 21.72
C LEU A 60 24.60 15.70 20.37
N ILE A 61 24.00 16.71 19.75
CA ILE A 61 23.44 16.62 18.40
C ILE A 61 24.54 16.21 17.40
N LYS A 62 25.70 16.87 17.45
CA LYS A 62 26.83 16.58 16.56
C LYS A 62 27.37 15.16 16.77
N SER A 63 27.69 14.77 18.01
CA SER A 63 28.24 13.45 18.32
C SER A 63 27.25 12.32 18.03
N SER A 64 25.95 12.55 18.24
CA SER A 64 24.92 11.58 17.85
C SER A 64 24.86 11.41 16.33
N SER A 65 24.92 12.51 15.57
CA SER A 65 24.94 12.47 14.09
C SER A 65 26.17 11.74 13.54
N GLU A 66 27.35 11.99 14.12
CA GLU A 66 28.61 11.30 13.73
C GLU A 66 28.52 9.79 13.93
N LYS A 67 28.01 9.33 15.09
CA LYS A 67 27.84 7.90 15.36
C LYS A 67 26.77 7.26 14.47
N GLU A 68 25.66 7.96 14.26
CA GLU A 68 24.60 7.48 13.40
C GLU A 68 25.08 7.34 11.95
N ALA A 69 25.91 8.26 11.45
CA ALA A 69 26.50 8.15 10.12
C ALA A 69 27.29 6.85 9.93
N VAL A 70 28.09 6.44 10.93
CA VAL A 70 28.85 5.18 10.89
C VAL A 70 27.89 3.97 10.84
N LEU A 71 26.90 3.92 11.72
CA LEU A 71 25.91 2.82 11.76
C LEU A 71 24.96 2.81 10.55
N ARG A 72 24.73 3.96 9.93
CA ARG A 72 23.90 4.08 8.73
C ARG A 72 24.65 3.53 7.51
N LYS A 73 25.97 3.76 7.41
CA LYS A 73 26.82 3.15 6.35
C LYS A 73 26.74 1.63 6.32
N GLU A 74 26.66 0.97 7.47
CA GLU A 74 26.53 -0.49 7.56
C GLU A 74 25.17 -1.03 7.06
N ARG A 75 24.13 -0.18 7.07
CA ARG A 75 22.74 -0.54 6.70
C ARG A 75 22.28 0.04 5.37
N MET A 76 23.03 0.98 4.82
CA MET A 76 22.69 1.64 3.56
C MET A 76 22.84 0.67 2.38
N VAL A 77 21.83 0.69 1.51
CA VAL A 77 21.79 -0.09 0.28
C VAL A 77 21.82 0.91 -0.87
N GLY A 78 22.88 0.90 -1.69
CA GLY A 78 23.02 1.77 -2.86
C GLY A 78 24.08 2.88 -2.73
N ILE A 79 24.18 3.72 -3.77
CA ILE A 79 25.13 4.84 -3.87
C ILE A 79 24.42 6.10 -3.35
N GLU A 80 24.22 6.21 -2.03
CA GLU A 80 23.99 7.55 -1.47
C GLU A 80 25.32 8.32 -1.43
N ARG A 81 25.28 9.61 -1.74
CA ARG A 81 26.44 10.48 -1.63
C ARG A 81 26.88 10.48 -0.17
N ASP A 82 28.14 10.11 0.08
CA ASP A 82 28.76 10.28 1.40
C ASP A 82 28.77 11.79 1.67
N ASN A 83 27.76 12.28 2.39
CA ASN A 83 27.68 13.70 2.71
C ASN A 83 28.89 14.07 3.55
N SER A 84 29.36 15.31 3.41
CA SER A 84 30.46 15.77 4.24
C SER A 84 30.01 15.65 5.70
N ASN A 85 30.65 14.80 6.51
CA ASN A 85 30.29 14.58 7.92
C ASN A 85 30.69 15.77 8.80
N LEU A 86 30.65 16.99 8.27
CA LEU A 86 31.06 18.21 8.95
C LEU A 86 30.11 18.55 10.10
N ASN A 87 28.83 18.12 10.00
CA ASN A 87 27.77 18.32 10.97
C ASN A 87 27.65 19.79 11.40
N ASN A 88 27.70 20.67 10.41
CA ASN A 88 27.60 22.10 10.62
C ASN A 88 26.18 22.48 11.00
N PHE A 89 26.06 23.45 11.92
CA PHE A 89 24.77 24.07 12.22
C PHE A 89 24.54 25.25 11.29
N ARG A 90 23.32 25.35 10.76
CA ARG A 90 22.83 26.51 10.02
C ARG A 90 21.63 27.13 10.74
N PRO A 91 21.41 28.44 10.65
CA PRO A 91 20.13 29.01 10.99
C PRO A 91 19.06 28.51 10.02
N ILE A 92 17.80 28.50 10.45
CA ILE A 92 16.68 28.19 9.55
C ILE A 92 16.57 29.28 8.48
N LEU A 93 16.47 28.88 7.20
CA LEU A 93 16.23 29.78 6.07
C LEU A 93 14.94 30.57 6.32
N ASN A 94 15.03 31.90 6.33
CA ASN A 94 13.93 32.82 6.64
C ASN A 94 13.32 32.67 8.05
N GLY A 95 14.03 32.02 8.97
CA GLY A 95 13.65 31.85 10.36
C GLY A 95 14.38 32.82 11.31
N PRO A 96 13.93 32.93 12.57
CA PRO A 96 14.61 33.74 13.57
C PRO A 96 16.02 33.18 13.89
N ASN A 97 16.98 34.08 14.14
CA ASN A 97 18.41 33.78 14.41
C ASN A 97 18.69 32.87 15.63
N ASN A 98 17.63 32.54 16.36
CA ASN A 98 17.58 31.80 17.62
C ASN A 98 17.25 30.31 17.43
N ILE A 99 17.19 29.85 16.17
CA ILE A 99 16.96 28.46 15.82
C ILE A 99 18.11 27.96 14.97
N TYR A 100 18.84 26.97 15.48
CA TYR A 100 19.88 26.28 14.74
C TYR A 100 19.42 24.87 14.38
N CYS A 101 19.63 24.46 13.15
CA CYS A 101 19.45 23.09 12.71
C CYS A 101 20.76 22.55 12.13
N LEU A 102 20.98 21.24 12.23
CA LEU A 102 22.02 20.59 11.44
C LEU A 102 21.74 20.83 9.95
N ASP A 103 22.80 21.04 9.18
CA ASP A 103 22.74 21.29 7.75
C ASP A 103 22.47 20.01 6.95
N TYR A 104 21.34 19.37 7.24
CA TYR A 104 20.84 18.19 6.56
C TYR A 104 20.11 18.59 5.25
N PRO A 105 20.29 17.84 4.15
CA PRO A 105 21.19 16.69 3.99
C PRO A 105 22.60 17.05 3.52
N GLN A 106 22.95 18.32 3.30
CA GLN A 106 24.17 18.69 2.57
C GLN A 106 25.47 18.38 3.32
N ASN A 107 25.51 18.67 4.62
CA ASN A 107 26.71 18.58 5.46
C ASN A 107 26.45 17.81 6.77
N ALA A 108 25.31 17.14 6.88
CA ALA A 108 24.95 16.31 8.03
C ALA A 108 24.14 15.10 7.57
N ASN A 109 24.38 13.95 8.20
CA ASN A 109 23.69 12.68 7.90
C ASN A 109 22.44 12.42 8.75
N ASN A 110 22.25 13.20 9.82
CA ASN A 110 21.07 13.14 10.67
C ASN A 110 20.49 14.55 10.88
N GLN A 111 19.21 14.62 11.23
CA GLN A 111 18.50 15.83 11.58
C GLN A 111 18.62 16.12 13.09
N GLY A 112 18.81 17.39 13.43
CA GLY A 112 18.81 17.86 14.81
C GLY A 112 18.54 19.35 14.86
N VAL A 113 17.76 19.78 15.86
CA VAL A 113 17.34 21.18 16.01
C VAL A 113 17.58 21.64 17.44
N LEU A 114 18.07 22.87 17.58
CA LEU A 114 18.29 23.58 18.82
C LEU A 114 17.58 24.94 18.78
N ILE A 115 16.71 25.16 19.76
CA ILE A 115 15.91 26.37 19.89
C ILE A 115 16.25 27.03 21.22
N PHE A 116 16.64 28.31 21.19
CA PHE A 116 17.05 29.04 22.39
C PHE A 116 16.73 30.54 22.27
N PRO A 117 16.26 31.23 23.33
CA PRO A 117 15.97 32.65 23.27
C PRO A 117 17.23 33.51 23.44
N THR A 118 17.10 34.80 23.15
CA THR A 118 18.12 35.79 23.54
C THR A 118 18.18 35.97 25.05
N ILE A 119 19.33 36.45 25.55
CA ILE A 119 19.54 36.69 26.99
C ILE A 119 18.46 37.64 27.53
N GLY A 120 17.86 37.25 28.65
CA GLY A 120 16.78 37.98 29.33
C GLY A 120 15.38 37.67 28.78
N ASN A 121 15.26 36.88 27.72
CA ASN A 121 13.98 36.60 27.06
C ASN A 121 13.52 35.15 27.23
N LYS A 122 12.21 34.96 27.05
CA LYS A 122 11.56 33.65 26.94
C LYS A 122 11.43 33.27 25.47
N ILE A 123 11.38 31.97 25.22
CA ILE A 123 11.09 31.44 23.88
C ILE A 123 9.66 31.82 23.47
N ASP A 124 9.50 32.31 22.24
CA ASP A 124 8.19 32.53 21.65
C ASP A 124 7.73 31.22 21.00
N GLU A 125 6.46 30.87 21.20
CA GLU A 125 5.79 29.69 20.66
C GLU A 125 6.02 29.53 19.15
N LYS A 126 6.08 30.64 18.41
CA LYS A 126 6.37 30.66 16.97
C LYS A 126 7.72 30.02 16.63
N HIS A 127 8.73 30.21 17.48
CA HIS A 127 10.07 29.65 17.28
C HIS A 127 10.07 28.14 17.50
N PHE A 128 9.35 27.68 18.53
CA PHE A 128 9.20 26.26 18.78
C PHE A 128 8.50 25.56 17.61
N ARG A 129 7.36 26.11 17.16
CA ARG A 129 6.61 25.58 16.03
C ARG A 129 7.47 25.53 14.76
N ALA A 130 8.17 26.60 14.43
CA ALA A 130 9.05 26.65 13.26
C ALA A 130 10.18 25.60 13.32
N GLY A 131 10.79 25.40 14.50
CA GLY A 131 11.83 24.38 14.69
C GLY A 131 11.29 22.96 14.59
N LEU A 132 10.10 22.69 15.14
CA LEU A 132 9.43 21.40 15.05
C LEU A 132 8.99 21.08 13.62
N ASP A 133 8.34 22.03 12.94
CA ASP A 133 7.90 21.89 11.55
C ASP A 133 9.11 21.60 10.64
N THR A 134 10.22 22.34 10.84
CA THR A 134 11.45 22.11 10.09
C THR A 134 12.02 20.70 10.33
N LEU A 135 12.03 20.24 11.58
CA LEU A 135 12.51 18.88 11.90
C LEU A 135 11.63 17.82 11.23
N LEU A 136 10.30 17.96 11.31
CA LEU A 136 9.35 17.03 10.70
C LEU A 136 9.49 17.01 9.18
N CYS A 137 9.59 18.16 8.52
CA CYS A 137 9.82 18.23 7.08
C CYS A 137 11.13 17.53 6.67
N GLN A 138 12.21 17.71 7.44
CA GLN A 138 13.47 17.03 7.14
C GLN A 138 13.36 15.51 7.34
N ILE A 139 12.61 15.03 8.34
CA ILE A 139 12.37 13.60 8.58
C ILE A 139 11.55 12.98 7.44
N VAL A 140 10.47 13.66 7.00
CA VAL A 140 9.65 13.19 5.87
C VAL A 140 10.52 13.04 4.63
N LYS A 141 11.32 14.07 4.32
CA LYS A 141 12.24 14.03 3.19
C LYS A 141 13.31 12.94 3.30
N ASP A 142 13.85 12.68 4.49
CA ASP A 142 14.78 11.57 4.73
C ASP A 142 14.11 10.22 4.46
N ASN A 143 12.89 10.02 4.93
CA ASN A 143 12.13 8.80 4.69
C ASN A 143 11.83 8.60 3.20
N GLU A 144 11.39 9.65 2.50
CA GLU A 144 11.15 9.62 1.05
C GLU A 144 12.42 9.27 0.28
N ASN A 145 13.56 9.86 0.65
CA ASN A 145 14.85 9.53 0.03
C ASN A 145 15.23 8.07 0.28
N VAL A 146 15.11 7.57 1.51
CA VAL A 146 15.42 6.17 1.84
C VAL A 146 14.53 5.21 1.05
N ILE A 147 13.22 5.47 0.97
CA ILE A 147 12.28 4.67 0.17
C ILE A 147 12.69 4.71 -1.31
N SER A 148 12.95 5.90 -1.84
CA SER A 148 13.35 6.08 -3.24
C SER A 148 14.66 5.36 -3.55
N SER A 149 15.67 5.44 -2.68
CA SER A 149 16.94 4.75 -2.84
C SER A 149 16.79 3.23 -2.75
N LEU A 150 15.97 2.72 -1.83
CA LEU A 150 15.66 1.30 -1.75
C LEU A 150 14.97 0.82 -3.02
N SER A 151 13.90 1.50 -3.47
CA SER A 151 13.22 1.21 -4.72
C SER A 151 14.20 1.23 -5.90
N GLN A 152 15.04 2.26 -6.01
CA GLN A 152 16.04 2.34 -7.08
C GLN A 152 17.00 1.14 -7.08
N VAL A 153 17.44 0.65 -5.91
CA VAL A 153 18.32 -0.53 -5.87
C VAL A 153 17.58 -1.80 -6.27
N PHE A 154 16.35 -2.01 -5.77
CA PHE A 154 15.56 -3.19 -6.10
C PHE A 154 15.11 -3.21 -7.56
N ASP A 155 14.75 -2.05 -8.11
CA ASP A 155 14.34 -1.89 -9.51
C ASP A 155 15.54 -1.89 -10.46
N SER A 156 16.76 -1.61 -9.95
CA SER A 156 17.95 -1.60 -10.79
C SER A 156 18.26 -3.00 -11.34
N PRO A 157 18.58 -3.11 -12.65
CA PRO A 157 18.97 -4.38 -13.27
C PRO A 157 20.32 -4.90 -12.77
N ASN A 158 21.10 -4.06 -12.08
CA ASN A 158 22.35 -4.41 -11.39
C ASN A 158 22.12 -4.79 -9.91
N SER A 159 20.94 -5.36 -9.60
CA SER A 159 20.64 -5.84 -8.26
C SER A 159 21.77 -6.79 -7.82
N PHE A 160 22.50 -6.41 -6.77
CA PHE A 160 23.71 -7.10 -6.35
C PHE A 160 23.38 -8.55 -5.97
N ASN A 161 24.10 -9.52 -6.56
CA ASN A 161 24.01 -10.95 -6.21
C ASN A 161 22.61 -11.59 -6.38
N VAL A 162 21.87 -11.28 -7.43
CA VAL A 162 20.62 -12.02 -7.73
C VAL A 162 20.94 -13.51 -7.95
N LYS A 163 20.37 -14.36 -7.10
CA LYS A 163 20.43 -15.82 -7.25
C LYS A 163 19.07 -16.32 -7.70
N VAL A 164 19.04 -17.04 -8.81
CA VAL A 164 17.84 -17.76 -9.25
C VAL A 164 17.66 -18.98 -8.35
N SER A 165 16.44 -19.23 -7.89
CA SER A 165 16.12 -20.42 -7.10
C SER A 165 16.50 -21.69 -7.88
N PRO A 166 17.22 -22.66 -7.26
CA PRO A 166 17.59 -23.91 -7.92
C PRO A 166 16.39 -24.69 -8.46
N ALA A 167 15.24 -24.60 -7.78
CA ALA A 167 13.99 -25.25 -8.21
C ALA A 167 13.47 -24.64 -9.53
N PHE A 168 13.45 -23.31 -9.62
CA PHE A 168 13.05 -22.60 -10.83
C PHE A 168 14.03 -22.86 -11.99
N GLN A 169 15.33 -22.83 -11.69
CA GLN A 169 16.37 -23.14 -12.66
C GLN A 169 16.21 -24.55 -13.25
N LYS A 170 15.89 -25.55 -12.42
CA LYS A 170 15.64 -26.95 -12.84
C LYS A 170 14.37 -27.10 -13.67
N TYR A 171 13.34 -26.29 -13.41
CA TYR A 171 12.10 -26.31 -14.18
C TYR A 171 12.28 -25.63 -15.54
N TYR A 172 12.82 -24.41 -15.56
CA TYR A 172 12.97 -23.61 -16.77
C TYR A 172 13.95 -24.22 -17.78
N SER A 173 15.03 -24.84 -17.27
CA SER A 173 16.05 -25.51 -18.10
C SER A 173 15.50 -26.68 -18.94
N ARG A 174 14.31 -27.20 -18.61
CA ARG A 174 13.62 -28.22 -19.43
C ARG A 174 13.13 -27.67 -20.76
N PHE A 175 12.90 -26.36 -20.84
CA PHE A 175 12.36 -25.70 -22.02
C PHE A 175 13.44 -24.89 -22.74
N LYS A 176 14.20 -24.05 -22.01
CA LYS A 176 15.22 -23.16 -22.56
C LYS A 176 16.35 -22.88 -21.54
N PRO A 177 17.57 -22.53 -22.00
CA PRO A 177 18.59 -22.00 -21.10
C PRO A 177 18.12 -20.70 -20.46
N LEU A 178 18.48 -20.45 -19.20
CA LEU A 178 18.11 -19.23 -18.49
C LEU A 178 18.76 -18.01 -19.16
N PRO A 179 17.98 -16.98 -19.53
CA PRO A 179 18.53 -15.74 -20.04
C PRO A 179 19.41 -15.06 -18.98
N ALA A 180 20.55 -14.51 -19.39
CA ALA A 180 21.43 -13.76 -18.49
C ALA A 180 20.77 -12.46 -17.97
N ASP A 181 19.78 -11.95 -18.69
CA ASP A 181 19.00 -10.74 -18.37
C ASP A 181 17.68 -11.05 -17.63
N LEU A 182 17.51 -12.27 -17.13
CA LEU A 182 16.30 -12.69 -16.42
C LEU A 182 15.92 -11.75 -15.26
N PRO A 183 16.83 -11.31 -14.38
CA PRO A 183 16.47 -10.40 -13.29
C PRO A 183 15.86 -9.09 -13.82
N ALA A 184 16.48 -8.47 -14.82
CA ALA A 184 15.98 -7.23 -15.43
C ALA A 184 14.59 -7.40 -16.07
N LYS A 185 14.31 -8.58 -16.65
CA LYS A 185 12.99 -8.92 -17.21
C LYS A 185 11.91 -9.17 -16.16
N LEU A 186 12.31 -9.49 -14.93
CA LEU A 186 11.39 -9.82 -13.84
C LEU A 186 11.18 -8.68 -12.85
N ASN A 187 12.00 -7.62 -12.89
CA ASN A 187 12.01 -6.50 -11.93
C ASN A 187 10.69 -5.70 -11.83
N ASN A 188 9.69 -5.92 -12.69
CA ASN A 188 8.38 -5.26 -12.61
C ASN A 188 7.21 -6.23 -12.79
N VAL A 189 7.46 -7.53 -12.72
CA VAL A 189 6.39 -8.51 -12.81
C VAL A 189 5.87 -8.74 -11.39
N SER A 190 4.75 -8.09 -11.08
CA SER A 190 3.91 -8.50 -9.95
C SER A 190 3.52 -9.95 -10.18
N TYR A 191 4.21 -10.87 -9.51
CA TYR A 191 3.83 -12.27 -9.52
C TYR A 191 2.53 -12.39 -8.74
N GLN A 192 1.42 -12.30 -9.45
CA GLN A 192 0.26 -13.08 -9.11
C GLN A 192 0.74 -14.53 -9.07
N TYR A 193 0.81 -15.14 -7.88
CA TYR A 193 1.23 -16.54 -7.67
C TYR A 193 0.31 -17.57 -8.39
N PHE A 194 -0.58 -17.11 -9.25
CA PHE A 194 -1.47 -17.89 -10.07
C PHE A 194 -0.78 -18.22 -11.40
N ALA A 195 -0.14 -19.39 -11.47
CA ALA A 195 0.20 -19.97 -12.76
C ALA A 195 -1.09 -20.52 -13.40
N PRO A 196 -1.41 -20.20 -14.67
CA PRO A 196 -2.56 -20.80 -15.34
C PRO A 196 -2.36 -22.32 -15.43
N GLY A 197 -3.23 -23.07 -14.75
CA GLY A 197 -3.29 -24.52 -14.84
C GLY A 197 -4.25 -24.92 -15.96
N TYR A 198 -3.77 -25.64 -16.96
CA TYR A 198 -4.63 -26.22 -17.99
C TYR A 198 -5.22 -27.53 -17.47
N VAL A 199 -6.55 -27.59 -17.38
CA VAL A 199 -7.28 -28.84 -17.10
C VAL A 199 -7.97 -29.29 -18.38
N SER A 200 -7.90 -30.60 -18.68
CA SER A 200 -8.68 -31.19 -19.76
C SER A 200 -10.14 -31.23 -19.30
N TYR A 201 -10.99 -30.34 -19.85
CA TYR A 201 -12.42 -30.33 -19.62
C TYR A 201 -13.12 -31.03 -20.78
N SER A 202 -13.90 -32.07 -20.46
CA SER A 202 -14.82 -32.70 -21.42
C SER A 202 -16.25 -32.39 -20.99
N GLU A 203 -16.99 -31.68 -21.84
CA GLU A 203 -18.41 -31.35 -21.59
C GLU A 203 -19.31 -32.59 -21.42
N SER A 204 -18.84 -33.76 -21.88
CA SER A 204 -19.62 -35.01 -21.90
C SER A 204 -19.91 -35.64 -20.53
N THR A 205 -19.14 -35.33 -19.48
CA THR A 205 -19.27 -36.00 -18.16
C THR A 205 -20.16 -35.26 -17.17
N GLY A 206 -20.65 -34.06 -17.51
CA GLY A 206 -21.60 -33.29 -16.69
C GLY A 206 -21.11 -32.83 -15.31
N THR A 207 -19.97 -33.33 -14.84
CA THR A 207 -19.32 -32.95 -13.58
C THR A 207 -18.00 -32.25 -13.88
N ARG A 208 -17.84 -31.01 -13.40
CA ARG A 208 -16.55 -30.33 -13.45
C ARG A 208 -15.56 -31.02 -12.51
N PRO A 209 -14.32 -31.26 -12.95
CA PRO A 209 -13.30 -31.88 -12.10
C PRO A 209 -12.74 -30.91 -11.03
N VAL A 210 -13.06 -29.61 -11.13
CA VAL A 210 -12.52 -28.56 -10.27
C VAL A 210 -13.64 -27.69 -9.71
N LYS A 211 -13.54 -27.37 -8.41
CA LYS A 211 -14.38 -26.36 -7.76
C LYS A 211 -13.83 -24.97 -8.09
N GLN A 212 -14.71 -24.04 -8.44
CA GLN A 212 -14.33 -22.66 -8.71
C GLN A 212 -14.55 -21.80 -7.46
N SER A 213 -13.61 -20.89 -7.18
CA SER A 213 -13.79 -19.88 -6.15
C SER A 213 -13.24 -18.57 -6.66
N LEU A 214 -13.92 -17.47 -6.36
CA LEU A 214 -13.41 -16.15 -6.68
C LEU A 214 -12.59 -15.63 -5.51
N PHE A 215 -11.54 -14.89 -5.86
CA PHE A 215 -10.70 -14.21 -4.91
C PHE A 215 -10.68 -12.74 -5.27
N LEU A 216 -11.37 -11.92 -4.48
CA LEU A 216 -11.67 -10.53 -4.80
C LEU A 216 -11.11 -9.62 -3.72
N SER A 217 -10.49 -8.51 -4.09
CA SER A 217 -10.27 -7.39 -3.18
C SER A 217 -11.59 -6.76 -2.71
N GLU A 218 -11.54 -5.91 -1.70
CA GLU A 218 -12.72 -5.20 -1.21
C GLU A 218 -13.38 -4.36 -2.31
N ASP A 219 -12.57 -3.63 -3.08
CA ASP A 219 -13.06 -2.82 -4.21
C ASP A 219 -13.70 -3.71 -5.30
N GLU A 220 -13.07 -4.82 -5.67
CA GLU A 220 -13.61 -5.75 -6.68
C GLU A 220 -14.90 -6.43 -6.21
N TYR A 221 -14.98 -6.77 -4.91
CA TYR A 221 -16.18 -7.35 -4.33
C TYR A 221 -17.34 -6.35 -4.34
N GLU A 222 -17.09 -5.10 -3.95
CA GLU A 222 -18.09 -4.04 -3.98
C GLU A 222 -18.54 -3.71 -5.40
N GLU A 223 -17.62 -3.67 -6.37
CA GLU A 223 -17.94 -3.48 -7.78
C GLU A 223 -18.84 -4.60 -8.31
N THR A 224 -18.48 -5.86 -8.04
CA THR A 224 -19.26 -7.04 -8.43
C THR A 224 -20.64 -7.03 -7.77
N ALA A 225 -20.71 -6.68 -6.48
CA ALA A 225 -21.95 -6.60 -5.72
C ALA A 225 -22.88 -5.50 -6.28
N ASN A 226 -22.34 -4.34 -6.60
CA ASN A 226 -23.08 -3.22 -7.18
C ASN A 226 -23.57 -3.54 -8.58
N MET A 227 -22.75 -4.19 -9.40
CA MET A 227 -23.16 -4.68 -10.71
C MET A 227 -24.39 -5.60 -10.62
N PHE A 228 -24.43 -6.57 -9.69
CA PHE A 228 -25.62 -7.43 -9.53
C PHE A 228 -26.88 -6.64 -9.18
N LYS A 229 -26.76 -5.57 -8.39
CA LYS A 229 -27.89 -4.66 -8.12
C LYS A 229 -28.32 -3.90 -9.37
N GLU A 230 -27.36 -3.47 -10.19
CA GLU A 230 -27.63 -2.79 -11.46
C GLU A 230 -28.40 -3.69 -12.44
N LEU A 231 -28.29 -5.02 -12.38
CA LEU A 231 -29.05 -5.92 -13.26
C LEU A 231 -30.57 -5.88 -12.98
N ARG A 232 -31.02 -5.35 -11.83
CA ARG A 232 -32.43 -5.20 -11.44
C ARG A 232 -33.24 -6.51 -11.58
N LEU A 233 -32.64 -7.65 -11.25
CA LEU A 233 -33.32 -8.95 -11.32
C LEU A 233 -34.33 -9.16 -10.16
N ASP A 234 -34.17 -8.40 -9.08
CA ASP A 234 -35.11 -8.29 -7.96
C ASP A 234 -36.47 -7.74 -8.40
N GLU A 235 -36.50 -6.74 -9.28
CA GLU A 235 -37.73 -6.16 -9.81
C GLU A 235 -38.54 -7.14 -10.66
N ILE A 236 -37.84 -7.96 -11.46
CA ILE A 236 -38.50 -9.06 -12.21
C ILE A 236 -38.99 -10.14 -11.25
N GLY A 237 -38.22 -10.44 -10.21
CA GLY A 237 -38.59 -11.42 -9.19
C GLY A 237 -39.86 -11.04 -8.42
N ALA A 238 -40.04 -9.74 -8.14
CA ALA A 238 -41.22 -9.22 -7.45
C ALA A 238 -42.48 -9.23 -8.33
N ASN A 239 -42.36 -8.80 -9.60
CA ASN A 239 -43.47 -8.79 -10.55
C ASN A 239 -42.97 -9.13 -11.96
N TYR A 240 -43.34 -10.31 -12.47
CA TYR A 240 -42.93 -10.78 -13.80
C TYR A 240 -43.80 -10.20 -14.93
N ASP A 241 -43.90 -8.87 -14.99
CA ASP A 241 -44.64 -8.15 -16.04
C ASP A 241 -43.75 -7.80 -17.24
N MET A 242 -44.31 -7.13 -18.26
CA MET A 242 -43.50 -6.73 -19.42
C MET A 242 -42.55 -5.57 -19.08
N LYS A 243 -42.95 -4.69 -18.17
CA LYS A 243 -42.21 -3.47 -17.82
C LYS A 243 -40.93 -3.79 -17.05
N SER A 244 -40.99 -4.68 -16.06
CA SER A 244 -39.84 -5.15 -15.30
C SER A 244 -38.86 -5.90 -16.19
N ARG A 245 -39.36 -6.79 -17.06
CA ARG A 245 -38.52 -7.53 -18.02
C ARG A 245 -37.77 -6.61 -18.98
N THR A 246 -38.43 -5.60 -19.53
CA THR A 246 -37.78 -4.59 -20.37
C THR A 246 -36.77 -3.76 -19.58
N ALA A 247 -37.07 -3.39 -18.33
CA ALA A 247 -36.18 -2.61 -17.49
C ALA A 247 -34.88 -3.37 -17.17
N SER A 248 -34.95 -4.63 -16.73
CA SER A 248 -33.73 -5.41 -16.43
C SER A 248 -33.00 -5.81 -17.70
N TYR A 249 -33.69 -6.07 -18.81
CA TYR A 249 -33.04 -6.27 -20.11
C TYR A 249 -32.20 -5.04 -20.50
N GLN A 250 -32.77 -3.83 -20.41
CA GLN A 250 -32.02 -2.59 -20.65
C GLN A 250 -30.87 -2.39 -19.67
N ALA A 251 -31.04 -2.79 -18.42
CA ALA A 251 -30.00 -2.68 -17.41
C ALA A 251 -28.83 -3.64 -17.68
N ILE A 252 -29.10 -4.89 -18.08
CA ILE A 252 -28.09 -5.84 -18.53
C ILE A 252 -27.34 -5.30 -19.75
N LEU A 253 -28.05 -4.74 -20.75
CA LEU A 253 -27.40 -4.11 -21.91
C LEU A 253 -26.50 -2.94 -21.52
N LYS A 254 -26.88 -2.14 -20.53
CA LYS A 254 -26.05 -1.05 -20.01
C LYS A 254 -24.75 -1.58 -19.40
N VAL A 255 -24.83 -2.66 -18.62
CA VAL A 255 -23.66 -3.34 -18.03
C VAL A 255 -22.76 -3.91 -19.13
N ILE A 256 -23.34 -4.59 -20.13
CA ILE A 256 -22.59 -5.14 -21.28
C ILE A 256 -21.82 -4.03 -22.01
N ARG A 257 -22.46 -2.89 -22.29
CA ARG A 257 -21.81 -1.77 -22.98
C ARG A 257 -20.64 -1.20 -22.18
N ARG A 258 -20.82 -1.00 -20.87
CA ARG A 258 -19.75 -0.52 -19.98
C ARG A 258 -18.52 -1.43 -20.05
N TYR A 259 -18.72 -2.74 -19.86
CA TYR A 259 -17.59 -3.70 -19.88
C TYR A 259 -17.01 -3.95 -21.27
N SER A 260 -17.81 -3.84 -22.34
CA SER A 260 -17.31 -3.93 -23.72
C SER A 260 -16.38 -2.76 -24.06
N ASP A 261 -16.77 -1.53 -23.69
CA ASP A 261 -15.98 -0.31 -23.92
C ASP A 261 -14.70 -0.29 -23.07
N GLU A 262 -14.77 -0.74 -21.81
CA GLU A 262 -13.64 -0.74 -20.88
C GLU A 262 -12.63 -1.88 -21.13
N ARG A 263 -13.08 -3.06 -21.59
CA ARG A 263 -12.26 -4.28 -21.67
C ARG A 263 -12.08 -4.87 -23.08
N GLN A 264 -12.56 -4.21 -24.13
CA GLN A 264 -12.52 -4.71 -25.53
C GLN A 264 -13.16 -6.10 -25.71
N MET A 265 -14.18 -6.42 -24.92
CA MET A 265 -14.81 -7.75 -24.92
C MET A 265 -15.91 -7.88 -26.00
N HIS A 266 -16.01 -9.07 -26.61
CA HIS A 266 -16.98 -9.42 -27.66
C HIS A 266 -18.35 -9.88 -27.10
N ILE A 267 -18.89 -9.21 -26.08
CA ILE A 267 -20.19 -9.58 -25.52
C ILE A 267 -21.31 -8.99 -26.41
N GLN A 268 -22.15 -9.86 -26.96
CA GLN A 268 -23.31 -9.49 -27.79
C GLN A 268 -24.62 -9.84 -27.09
N GLU A 269 -25.72 -9.17 -27.46
CA GLU A 269 -27.07 -9.34 -26.88
C GLU A 269 -27.62 -10.79 -26.97
N TYR A 270 -26.99 -11.64 -27.78
CA TYR A 270 -27.36 -13.03 -28.03
C TYR A 270 -26.54 -14.06 -27.23
N THR A 271 -25.70 -13.62 -26.30
CA THR A 271 -24.96 -14.51 -25.39
C THR A 271 -25.91 -15.16 -24.38
N SER A 272 -25.55 -16.37 -23.96
CA SER A 272 -26.22 -17.05 -22.85
C SER A 272 -25.93 -16.34 -21.53
N PHE A 273 -26.81 -16.49 -20.53
CA PHE A 273 -26.52 -15.97 -19.20
C PHE A 273 -25.23 -16.57 -18.62
N ALA A 274 -24.93 -17.83 -18.94
CA ALA A 274 -23.71 -18.47 -18.46
C ALA A 274 -22.44 -17.82 -19.02
N GLU A 275 -22.41 -17.49 -20.31
CA GLU A 275 -21.28 -16.80 -20.95
C GLU A 275 -21.15 -15.36 -20.45
N PHE A 276 -22.27 -14.67 -20.26
CA PHE A 276 -22.28 -13.31 -19.69
C PHE A 276 -21.61 -13.26 -18.31
N MET A 277 -21.91 -14.23 -17.44
CA MET A 277 -21.29 -14.30 -16.10
C MET A 277 -19.81 -14.72 -16.17
N GLU A 278 -19.45 -15.59 -17.12
CA GLU A 278 -18.07 -16.02 -17.34
C GLU A 278 -17.17 -14.86 -17.77
N GLU A 279 -17.63 -14.04 -18.71
CA GLU A 279 -16.86 -12.90 -19.23
C GLU A 279 -16.75 -11.77 -18.19
N ILE A 280 -17.81 -11.47 -17.46
CA ILE A 280 -17.81 -10.30 -16.56
C ILE A 280 -17.23 -10.63 -15.19
N VAL A 281 -17.61 -11.77 -14.62
CA VAL A 281 -17.26 -12.17 -13.25
C VAL A 281 -16.12 -13.20 -13.23
N GLY A 282 -15.80 -13.82 -14.36
CA GLY A 282 -14.81 -14.91 -14.42
C GLY A 282 -15.35 -16.26 -13.91
N TYR A 283 -16.67 -16.39 -13.75
CA TYR A 283 -17.32 -17.60 -13.27
C TYR A 283 -18.38 -18.09 -14.26
N ARG A 284 -18.29 -19.36 -14.67
CA ARG A 284 -19.29 -19.98 -15.56
C ARG A 284 -20.24 -20.85 -14.74
N PRO A 285 -21.54 -20.51 -14.60
CA PRO A 285 -22.50 -21.30 -13.84
C PRO A 285 -22.74 -22.71 -14.42
N GLU A 286 -23.00 -23.70 -13.55
CA GLU A 286 -23.34 -25.06 -14.00
C GLU A 286 -24.81 -25.22 -14.41
N ASN A 287 -25.69 -24.31 -14.00
CA ASN A 287 -27.14 -24.41 -14.21
C ASN A 287 -27.51 -24.50 -15.70
N ASN A 288 -28.20 -25.57 -16.08
CA ASN A 288 -28.61 -25.83 -17.46
C ASN A 288 -29.53 -24.73 -18.03
N LEU A 289 -30.34 -24.05 -17.21
CA LEU A 289 -31.18 -22.95 -17.65
C LEU A 289 -30.34 -21.74 -18.09
N LEU A 290 -29.26 -21.43 -17.35
CA LEU A 290 -28.35 -20.31 -17.68
C LEU A 290 -27.56 -20.55 -18.97
N LYS A 291 -27.32 -21.82 -19.31
CA LYS A 291 -26.68 -22.22 -20.58
C LYS A 291 -27.66 -22.22 -21.75
N LYS A 292 -28.92 -22.59 -21.49
CA LYS A 292 -29.96 -22.75 -22.52
C LYS A 292 -30.53 -21.40 -22.98
N TYR A 293 -30.80 -20.49 -22.06
CA TYR A 293 -31.48 -19.24 -22.35
C TYR A 293 -30.51 -18.08 -22.56
N LYS A 294 -30.85 -17.21 -23.52
CA LYS A 294 -30.11 -16.01 -23.88
C LYS A 294 -30.66 -14.79 -23.16
N ILE A 295 -29.87 -13.72 -23.09
CA ILE A 295 -30.32 -12.46 -22.50
C ILE A 295 -31.54 -11.90 -23.24
N ALA A 296 -31.58 -12.02 -24.57
CA ALA A 296 -32.73 -11.65 -25.39
C ALA A 296 -34.03 -12.41 -25.03
N ASP A 297 -33.94 -13.58 -24.39
CA ASP A 297 -35.12 -14.36 -24.02
C ASP A 297 -35.89 -13.76 -22.83
N LEU A 298 -35.32 -12.78 -22.11
CA LEU A 298 -36.03 -11.99 -21.09
C LEU A 298 -37.28 -11.31 -21.65
N ILE A 299 -37.17 -10.80 -22.87
CA ILE A 299 -38.25 -10.06 -23.55
C ILE A 299 -39.11 -10.98 -24.44
N ALA A 300 -38.83 -12.28 -24.48
CA ALA A 300 -39.60 -13.21 -25.28
C ALA A 300 -41.09 -13.24 -24.86
N THR A 301 -41.96 -13.42 -25.84
CA THR A 301 -43.42 -13.53 -25.65
C THR A 301 -43.89 -14.96 -25.47
N ASN A 302 -43.04 -15.96 -25.78
CA ASN A 302 -43.35 -17.38 -25.66
C ASN A 302 -43.60 -17.76 -24.20
N THR A 303 -44.77 -18.33 -23.91
CA THR A 303 -45.23 -18.69 -22.55
C THR A 303 -44.31 -19.68 -21.85
N GLN A 304 -43.78 -20.68 -22.57
CA GLN A 304 -42.87 -21.67 -21.98
C GLN A 304 -41.54 -21.04 -21.58
N ILE A 305 -41.00 -20.16 -22.43
CA ILE A 305 -39.78 -19.42 -22.14
C ILE A 305 -39.98 -18.52 -20.92
N ARG A 306 -41.15 -17.89 -20.80
CA ARG A 306 -41.47 -17.01 -19.65
C ARG A 306 -41.50 -17.75 -18.32
N GLU A 307 -42.08 -18.95 -18.25
CA GLU A 307 -42.08 -19.73 -17.02
C GLU A 307 -40.68 -20.23 -16.64
N ASP A 308 -39.90 -20.73 -17.61
CA ASP A 308 -38.51 -21.13 -17.36
C ASP A 308 -37.64 -19.95 -16.93
N MET A 309 -37.87 -18.77 -17.49
CA MET A 309 -37.15 -17.54 -17.14
C MET A 309 -37.51 -17.00 -15.75
N LYS A 310 -38.75 -17.20 -15.28
CA LYS A 310 -39.12 -16.90 -13.88
C LYS A 310 -38.29 -17.74 -12.92
N LEU A 311 -38.16 -19.04 -13.19
CA LEU A 311 -37.37 -19.96 -12.38
C LEU A 311 -35.88 -19.57 -12.39
N LEU A 312 -35.36 -19.20 -13.55
CA LEU A 312 -33.98 -18.72 -13.72
C LEU A 312 -33.73 -17.44 -12.90
N VAL A 313 -34.62 -16.45 -12.97
CA VAL A 313 -34.48 -15.19 -12.21
C VAL A 313 -34.58 -15.44 -10.71
N ALA A 314 -35.51 -16.30 -10.26
CA ALA A 314 -35.60 -16.67 -8.85
C ALA A 314 -34.32 -17.36 -8.37
N TYR A 315 -33.73 -18.23 -9.19
CA TYR A 315 -32.43 -18.85 -8.92
C TYR A 315 -31.33 -17.79 -8.78
N LEU A 316 -31.16 -16.91 -9.76
CA LEU A 316 -30.13 -15.86 -9.72
C LEU A 316 -30.28 -14.93 -8.50
N ASN A 317 -31.51 -14.50 -8.19
CA ASN A 317 -31.75 -13.66 -7.02
C ASN A 317 -31.33 -14.35 -5.72
N ASN A 318 -31.61 -15.65 -5.57
CA ASN A 318 -31.16 -16.42 -4.42
C ASN A 318 -29.62 -16.47 -4.34
N ARG A 319 -28.96 -16.70 -5.48
CA ARG A 319 -27.48 -16.77 -5.53
C ARG A 319 -26.82 -15.41 -5.26
N PHE A 320 -27.41 -14.31 -5.73
CA PHE A 320 -26.94 -12.96 -5.39
C PHE A 320 -27.08 -12.64 -3.90
N MET A 321 -28.19 -13.06 -3.26
CA MET A 321 -28.34 -12.93 -1.81
C MET A 321 -27.23 -13.66 -1.06
N LEU A 322 -26.95 -14.91 -1.46
CA LEU A 322 -25.85 -15.70 -0.89
C LEU A 322 -24.48 -15.03 -1.11
N PHE A 323 -24.26 -14.37 -2.25
CA PHE A 323 -23.04 -13.61 -2.51
C PHE A 323 -22.90 -12.39 -1.59
N TYR A 324 -24.00 -11.67 -1.32
CA TYR A 324 -24.01 -10.53 -0.40
C TYR A 324 -23.72 -10.91 1.05
N GLU A 325 -24.07 -12.13 1.47
CA GLU A 325 -23.81 -12.61 2.83
C GLU A 325 -22.32 -12.86 3.09
N VAL A 326 -21.48 -13.01 2.06
CA VAL A 326 -20.04 -13.31 2.21
C VAL A 326 -19.31 -12.26 3.04
N ASN A 327 -19.68 -10.98 2.93
CA ASN A 327 -19.05 -9.91 3.70
C ASN A 327 -19.34 -9.97 5.22
N GLN A 328 -20.39 -10.69 5.63
CA GLN A 328 -20.79 -10.86 7.03
C GLN A 328 -20.25 -12.16 7.63
N MET A 329 -19.67 -13.05 6.82
CA MET A 329 -19.23 -14.36 7.29
C MET A 329 -17.84 -14.32 7.94
N PRO A 330 -17.71 -14.79 9.20
CA PRO A 330 -16.41 -14.89 9.85
C PRO A 330 -15.52 -15.90 9.10
N GLY A 331 -14.30 -15.47 8.75
CA GLY A 331 -13.29 -16.31 8.11
C GLY A 331 -13.23 -16.26 6.58
N GLN A 332 -14.11 -15.51 5.92
CA GLN A 332 -14.02 -15.28 4.46
C GLN A 332 -13.20 -14.05 4.08
N GLY A 333 -12.96 -13.14 5.04
CA GLY A 333 -12.14 -11.96 4.86
C GLY A 333 -10.74 -12.11 5.45
N TYR A 334 -9.70 -11.75 4.71
CA TYR A 334 -8.34 -11.61 5.25
C TYR A 334 -7.63 -10.36 4.75
N TYR A 335 -6.63 -9.90 5.51
CA TYR A 335 -5.86 -8.72 5.18
C TYR A 335 -4.49 -9.11 4.60
N SER A 336 -4.12 -8.48 3.49
CA SER A 336 -2.78 -8.57 2.91
C SER A 336 -2.36 -7.17 2.48
N ASN A 337 -1.19 -6.70 2.95
CA ASN A 337 -0.67 -5.36 2.66
C ASN A 337 -1.66 -4.21 2.95
N GLY A 338 -2.49 -4.34 3.97
CA GLY A 338 -3.50 -3.32 4.32
C GLY A 338 -4.77 -3.34 3.46
N ILE A 339 -4.82 -4.20 2.44
CA ILE A 339 -6.01 -4.42 1.60
C ILE A 339 -6.76 -5.64 2.13
N LYS A 340 -8.07 -5.51 2.25
CA LYS A 340 -8.97 -6.61 2.62
C LYS A 340 -9.35 -7.40 1.38
N TYR A 341 -9.32 -8.72 1.49
CA TYR A 341 -9.71 -9.64 0.44
C TYR A 341 -10.78 -10.59 0.91
N TYR A 342 -11.66 -10.97 -0.01
CA TYR A 342 -12.73 -11.95 0.19
C TYR A 342 -12.44 -13.22 -0.63
N HIS A 343 -12.47 -14.36 0.05
CA HIS A 343 -12.59 -15.66 -0.62
C HIS A 343 -14.08 -15.97 -0.82
N VAL A 344 -14.50 -16.20 -2.06
CA VAL A 344 -15.88 -16.55 -2.39
C VAL A 344 -15.93 -17.99 -2.90
N PRO A 345 -16.24 -18.97 -2.02
CA PRO A 345 -16.46 -20.36 -2.42
C PRO A 345 -17.60 -20.51 -3.42
N GLU A 346 -17.55 -21.56 -4.24
CA GLU A 346 -18.57 -21.91 -5.24
C GLU A 346 -20.02 -21.89 -4.71
N LYS A 347 -20.23 -22.29 -3.45
CA LYS A 347 -21.55 -22.26 -2.82
C LYS A 347 -22.16 -20.87 -2.70
N TYR A 348 -21.37 -19.80 -2.78
CA TYR A 348 -21.80 -18.40 -2.73
C TYR A 348 -21.64 -17.67 -4.07
N LEU A 349 -21.22 -18.37 -5.13
CA LEU A 349 -21.12 -17.78 -6.46
C LEU A 349 -22.49 -17.69 -7.16
N PRO A 350 -22.74 -16.67 -8.00
CA PRO A 350 -23.97 -16.51 -8.75
C PRO A 350 -24.46 -17.71 -9.56
#